data_AF-A0A842F724-F1
#
_entry.id   AF-A0A842F724-F1
#
_cell.length_a   1.000
_cell.length_b   1.000
_cell.length_c   1.000
_cell.angle_alpha   90.00
_cell.angle_beta   90.00
_cell.angle_gamma   90.00
#
_symmetry.space_group_name_H-M   'P 1'
#
loop_
_entity.id
_entity.type
_entity.pdbx_description
1 polymer ?
#
loop_
_entity_poly.entity_id
_entity_poly.type
_entity_poly.pdbx_seq_one_letter_code
_entity_poly.pdbx_strand_id
1 'polypeptide(L)'
;MKQVEIRSEVLGFAEQMEKRLQSHDDRPGWKKEPDAYLYDLLVSKVEKLGVTDFSDREAHLKLTTDIANFAMMLNDNMRRKEREHESRN
;
A
#
# COMPACT_ATOMS: atom_id res chain seq x y z
N MET A 1 -17.05 -16.42 -8.03
CA MET A 1 -16.58 -15.06 -8.42
C MET A 1 -15.81 -15.18 -9.72
N LYS A 2 -16.02 -14.28 -10.70
CA LYS A 2 -15.18 -14.26 -11.91
C LYS A 2 -13.77 -13.84 -11.49
N GLN A 3 -12.76 -14.59 -11.95
CA GLN A 3 -11.36 -14.18 -11.80
C GLN A 3 -11.14 -12.92 -12.64
N VAL A 4 -10.57 -11.88 -12.02
CA VAL A 4 -10.23 -10.64 -12.73
C VAL A 4 -8.87 -10.84 -13.38
N GLU A 5 -8.81 -10.66 -14.70
CA GLU A 5 -7.54 -10.65 -15.44
C GLU A 5 -6.87 -9.28 -15.26
N ILE A 6 -5.64 -9.28 -14.73
CA ILE A 6 -4.88 -8.05 -14.50
C ILE A 6 -4.26 -7.60 -15.81
N ARG A 7 -4.48 -6.32 -16.18
CA ARG A 7 -3.92 -5.73 -17.39
C ARG A 7 -2.40 -5.55 -17.26
N SER A 8 -1.69 -5.58 -18.38
CA SER A 8 -0.23 -5.42 -18.40
C SER A 8 0.24 -4.08 -17.81
N GLU A 9 -0.54 -3.01 -17.98
CA GLU A 9 -0.23 -1.70 -17.41
C GLU A 9 -0.29 -1.69 -15.88
N VAL A 10 -1.15 -2.53 -15.30
CA VAL A 10 -1.27 -2.69 -13.84
C VAL A 10 -0.18 -3.61 -13.31
N LEU A 11 0.18 -4.65 -14.07
CA LEU A 11 1.16 -5.65 -13.65
C LEU A 11 2.50 -5.02 -13.29
N GLY A 12 3.03 -4.13 -14.13
CA GLY A 12 4.33 -3.49 -13.87
C GLY A 12 4.34 -2.63 -12.59
N PHE A 13 3.21 -2.05 -12.22
CA PHE A 13 3.08 -1.31 -10.96
C PHE A 13 2.89 -2.26 -9.77
N ALA A 14 2.10 -3.32 -9.93
CA ALA A 14 1.90 -4.35 -8.91
C ALA A 14 3.21 -5.08 -8.55
N GLU A 15 4.07 -5.36 -9.52
CA GLU A 15 5.40 -5.93 -9.28
C GLU A 15 6.30 -4.98 -8.47
N GLN A 16 6.23 -3.68 -8.72
CA GLN A 16 6.98 -2.68 -7.95
C GLN A 16 6.46 -2.58 -6.51
N MET A 17 5.13 -2.61 -6.33
CA MET A 17 4.48 -2.68 -5.03
C MET A 17 5.00 -3.88 -4.24
N GLU A 18 4.98 -5.08 -4.84
CA GLU A 18 5.43 -6.32 -4.20
C GLU A 18 6.92 -6.29 -3.84
N LYS A 19 7.80 -5.90 -4.77
CA LYS A 19 9.25 -5.75 -4.49
C LYS A 19 9.52 -4.81 -3.31
N ARG A 20 8.73 -3.74 -3.21
CA ARG A 20 8.83 -2.78 -2.11
C ARG A 20 8.37 -3.38 -0.79
N LEU A 21 7.32 -4.18 -0.77
CA LEU A 21 6.87 -4.92 0.42
C LEU A 21 7.94 -5.92 0.88
N GLN A 22 8.49 -6.71 -0.05
CA GLN A 22 9.55 -7.68 0.22
C GLN A 22 10.80 -7.04 0.83
N SER A 23 11.11 -5.79 0.44
CA SER A 23 12.22 -5.03 1.06
C SER A 23 12.01 -4.70 2.55
N HIS A 24 10.82 -4.98 3.09
CA HIS A 24 10.43 -4.76 4.47
C HIS A 24 10.01 -6.06 5.19
N ASP A 25 10.31 -7.23 4.61
CA ASP A 25 10.03 -8.54 5.23
C ASP A 25 10.88 -8.82 6.48
N ASP A 26 11.87 -7.96 6.77
CA ASP A 26 12.61 -7.93 8.03
C ASP A 26 11.77 -7.46 9.23
N ARG A 27 10.52 -7.05 9.00
CA ARG A 27 9.59 -6.49 10.00
C ARG A 27 8.36 -7.39 10.19
N PRO A 28 7.65 -7.29 11.33
CA PRO A 28 6.51 -8.17 11.65
C PRO A 28 5.25 -8.03 10.76
N GLY A 29 5.33 -7.27 9.66
CA GLY A 29 4.24 -7.02 8.71
C GLY A 29 3.21 -6.00 9.20
N TRP A 30 2.48 -5.38 8.26
CA TRP A 30 1.51 -4.31 8.54
C TRP A 30 0.28 -4.75 9.33
N LYS A 31 0.03 -6.06 9.41
CA LYS A 31 -1.15 -6.65 10.05
C LYS A 31 -1.26 -6.36 11.55
N LYS A 32 -0.14 -6.01 12.19
CA LYS A 32 -0.05 -5.67 13.62
C LYS A 32 0.11 -4.16 13.86
N GLU A 33 0.27 -3.38 12.79
CA GLU A 33 0.47 -1.95 12.90
C GLU A 33 -0.85 -1.23 13.17
N PRO A 34 -0.87 -0.16 13.99
CA PRO A 34 -2.04 0.68 14.17
C PRO A 34 -2.45 1.35 12.85
N ASP A 35 -3.75 1.42 12.54
CA ASP A 35 -4.21 2.06 11.31
C ASP A 35 -3.86 3.55 11.26
N ALA A 36 -3.88 4.24 12.41
CA ALA A 36 -3.45 5.63 12.50
C ALA A 36 -1.99 5.81 12.03
N TYR A 37 -1.11 4.89 12.42
CA TYR A 37 0.29 4.93 11.98
C TYR A 37 0.43 4.72 10.48
N LEU A 38 -0.30 3.76 9.89
CA LEU A 38 -0.30 3.54 8.45
C LEU A 38 -0.89 4.73 7.68
N TYR A 39 -1.92 5.37 8.24
CA TYR A 39 -2.52 6.59 7.69
C TYR A 39 -1.55 7.77 7.70
N ASP A 40 -0.85 8.00 8.81
CA ASP A 40 0.15 9.07 8.92
C ASP A 40 1.29 8.86 7.90
N LEU A 41 1.73 7.61 7.72
CA LEU A 41 2.71 7.26 6.68
C LEU A 41 2.19 7.57 5.28
N LEU A 42 0.94 7.21 4.97
CA LEU A 42 0.30 7.51 3.69
C LEU A 42 0.26 9.01 3.43
N VAL A 43 -0.23 9.81 4.38
CA VAL A 43 -0.31 11.27 4.28
C VAL A 43 1.09 11.85 4.02
N SER A 44 2.09 11.41 4.78
CA SER A 44 3.47 11.85 4.57
C SER A 44 4.00 11.57 3.17
N LYS A 45 3.60 10.46 2.52
CA LYS A 45 3.98 10.19 1.13
C LYS A 45 3.26 11.07 0.12
N VAL A 46 1.98 11.33 0.34
CA VAL A 46 1.18 12.24 -0.51
C VAL A 46 1.74 13.66 -0.46
N GLU A 47 2.06 14.16 0.74
CA GLU A 47 2.69 15.47 0.92
C GLU A 47 4.04 15.57 0.19
N LYS A 48 4.89 14.54 0.34
CA LYS A 48 6.17 14.48 -0.37
C LYS A 48 5.98 14.47 -1.88
N LEU A 49 5.02 13.71 -2.39
CA LEU A 49 4.70 13.68 -3.82
C LEU A 49 4.25 15.05 -4.33
N GLY A 50 3.44 15.77 -3.55
CA GLY A 50 2.95 17.10 -3.91
C GLY A 50 4.02 18.18 -4.06
N VAL A 51 5.20 17.98 -3.47
CA VAL A 51 6.35 18.90 -3.58
C VAL A 51 7.52 18.32 -4.39
N THR A 52 7.39 17.10 -4.91
CA THR A 52 8.43 16.46 -5.72
C THR A 52 8.40 17.03 -7.14
N ASP A 53 9.58 17.28 -7.72
CA ASP A 53 9.71 17.71 -9.10
C ASP A 53 9.31 16.56 -10.06
N PHE A 54 8.44 16.86 -11.02
CA PHE A 54 7.98 15.89 -12.03
C PHE A 54 9.10 15.33 -12.92
N SER A 55 10.24 16.00 -13.00
CA SER A 55 11.44 15.49 -13.68
C SER A 55 12.16 14.40 -12.89
N ASP A 56 11.98 14.32 -11.57
CA ASP A 56 12.51 13.23 -10.73
C ASP A 56 11.61 12.00 -10.82
N ARG A 57 11.76 11.29 -11.94
CA ARG A 57 11.00 10.07 -12.24
C ARG A 57 11.14 9.01 -11.15
N GLU A 58 12.33 8.84 -10.57
CA GLU A 58 12.57 7.81 -9.57
C GLU A 58 11.82 8.11 -8.27
N ALA A 59 11.89 9.36 -7.80
CA ALA A 59 11.13 9.80 -6.64
C ALA A 59 9.62 9.63 -6.85
N HIS A 60 9.10 10.00 -8.03
CA HIS A 60 7.69 9.82 -8.38
C HIS A 60 7.25 8.35 -8.33
N LEU A 61 8.01 7.44 -8.95
CA LEU A 61 7.70 6.01 -8.95
C LEU A 61 7.73 5.44 -7.53
N LYS A 62 8.74 5.80 -6.74
CA LYS A 62 8.87 5.35 -5.37
C LYS A 62 7.74 5.85 -4.49
N LEU A 63 7.38 7.13 -4.57
CA LEU A 63 6.34 7.72 -3.73
C LEU A 63 4.94 7.19 -4.08
N THR A 64 4.62 7.06 -5.37
CA THR A 64 3.34 6.50 -5.80
C THR A 64 3.20 5.03 -5.39
N THR A 65 4.28 4.24 -5.48
CA THR A 65 4.33 2.85 -4.99
C THR A 65 4.13 2.79 -3.47
N ASP A 66 4.84 3.63 -2.70
CA ASP A 66 4.67 3.70 -1.24
C ASP A 66 3.22 4.07 -0.86
N ILE A 67 2.59 5.04 -1.56
CA ILE A 67 1.18 5.44 -1.34
C ILE A 67 0.23 4.27 -1.58
N ALA A 68 0.37 3.58 -2.73
CA ALA A 68 -0.47 2.44 -3.07
C ALA A 68 -0.35 1.31 -2.04
N ASN A 69 0.87 1.03 -1.59
CA ASN A 69 1.12 0.03 -0.55
C ASN A 69 0.43 0.40 0.76
N PHE A 70 0.57 1.63 1.28
CA PHE A 70 -0.12 2.00 2.52
C PHE A 70 -1.64 1.99 2.38
N ALA A 71 -2.18 2.42 1.24
CA ALA A 71 -3.62 2.36 0.97
C ALA A 71 -4.13 0.91 0.97
N MET A 72 -3.38 0.00 0.33
CA MET A 72 -3.68 -1.43 0.33
C MET A 72 -3.64 -2.03 1.75
N MET A 73 -2.61 -1.69 2.55
CA MET A 73 -2.48 -2.17 3.94
C MET A 73 -3.66 -1.74 4.81
N LEU A 74 -4.07 -0.47 4.71
CA LEU A 74 -5.25 0.06 5.42
C LEU A 74 -6.52 -0.68 5.02
N ASN A 75 -6.75 -0.88 3.73
CA ASN A 75 -7.90 -1.65 3.23
C ASN A 75 -7.86 -3.12 3.69
N ASP A 76 -6.69 -3.77 3.71
CA ASP A 76 -6.54 -5.13 4.23
C ASP A 76 -6.88 -5.21 5.72
N ASN A 77 -6.38 -4.26 6.53
CA ASN A 77 -6.71 -4.16 7.95
C ASN A 77 -8.21 -3.96 8.20
N MET A 78 -8.87 -3.06 7.47
CA MET A 78 -10.31 -2.84 7.58
C MET A 78 -11.10 -4.12 7.30
N ARG A 79 -10.82 -4.77 6.16
CA ARG A 79 -11.46 -6.03 5.79
C ARG A 79 -11.22 -7.13 6.81
N ARG A 80 -10.07 -7.14 7.48
CA ARG A 80 -9.77 -8.12 8.52
C ARG A 80 -10.60 -7.87 9.78
N LYS A 81 -10.73 -6.62 10.20
CA LYS A 81 -11.57 -6.22 11.35
C LYS A 81 -13.04 -6.54 11.11
N GLU A 82 -13.55 -6.32 9.89
CA GLU A 82 -14.91 -6.72 9.49
C GLU A 82 -15.14 -8.23 9.69
N ARG A 83 -14.26 -9.07 9.13
CA ARG A 83 -14.33 -10.54 9.30
C ARG A 83 -14.25 -10.98 10.76
N GLU A 84 -13.39 -10.33 11.55
CA GLU A 84 -13.25 -10.61 12.98
C GLU A 84 -14.50 -10.19 13.78
N HIS A 85 -15.23 -9.16 13.35
CA HIS A 85 -16.48 -8.74 13.97
C HIS A 85 -17.64 -9.69 13.62
N GLU A 86 -17.75 -10.09 12.34
CA GLU A 86 -18.75 -11.07 11.88
C GLU A 86 -18.60 -12.43 12.58
N SER A 87 -17.37 -12.87 12.85
CA SER A 87 -17.12 -14.17 13.51
C SER A 87 -17.44 -14.18 15.01
N ARG A 88 -17.68 -13.02 15.61
CA ARG A 88 -17.96 -12.85 17.06
C ARG A 88 -19.44 -12.64 17.37
N ASN A 89 -20.27 -12.45 16.34
CA ASN A 89 -21.73 -12.32 16.42
C ASN A 89 -22.40 -13.61 15.93
#